data_AF-A0A965N9L9-F1
#
_entry.id   AF-A0A965N9L9-F1
#
_cell.length_a   1.000
_cell.length_b   1.000
_cell.length_c   1.000
_cell.angle_alpha   90.00
_cell.angle_beta   90.00
_cell.angle_gamma   90.00
#
_symmetry.space_group_name_H-M   'P 1'
#
loop_
_entity.id
_entity.type
_entity.pdbx_description
1 polymer ?
#
loop_
_entity_poly.entity_id
_entity_poly.type
_entity_poly.pdbx_seq_one_letter_code
_entity_poly.pdbx_strand_id
1 'polypeptide(L)'
;MSYTDYKHDETKGSEVESTFKNKGWEAHIGGTHIPVSTALGQLKGAWGIQASESRLRMTSDHPLLPNSNTNTKAFFVFEELAFAPKIKQSILVHVSKMSEFPPWLEMEVSLMKVVQKNSSHFLVRWATVKT
;
A
#
# COMPACT_ATOMS: atom_id res chain seq x y z
N MET A 1 2.96 -12.96 3.12
CA MET A 1 4.08 -12.95 2.16
C MET A 1 3.61 -13.62 0.88
N SER A 2 4.04 -13.11 -0.28
CA SER A 2 3.68 -13.61 -1.60
C SER A 2 4.91 -13.56 -2.52
N TYR A 3 4.93 -14.46 -3.51
CA TYR A 3 5.96 -14.51 -4.55
C TYR A 3 5.30 -14.80 -5.90
N THR A 4 5.74 -14.10 -6.93
CA THR A 4 5.22 -14.21 -8.30
C THR A 4 6.37 -14.52 -9.25
N ASP A 5 6.18 -15.53 -10.11
CA ASP A 5 7.06 -15.84 -11.23
C ASP A 5 6.20 -16.17 -12.46
N TYR A 6 5.76 -15.12 -13.16
CA TYR A 6 4.88 -15.22 -14.31
C TYR A 6 5.68 -15.07 -15.60
N LYS A 7 5.34 -15.90 -16.59
CA LYS A 7 5.83 -15.84 -17.97
C LYS A 7 4.68 -16.06 -18.94
N HIS A 8 4.58 -15.22 -19.96
CA HIS A 8 3.65 -15.37 -21.08
C HIS A 8 4.40 -15.16 -22.39
N ASP A 9 4.28 -16.11 -23.31
CA ASP A 9 4.82 -16.01 -24.66
C ASP A 9 3.65 -15.73 -25.61
N GLU A 10 3.75 -14.65 -26.41
CA GLU A 10 2.84 -14.44 -27.53
C GLU A 10 3.46 -15.07 -28.78
N THR A 11 2.70 -15.96 -29.40
CA THR A 11 3.13 -16.73 -30.56
C THR A 11 2.32 -16.36 -31.79
N LYS A 12 2.98 -16.25 -32.93
CA LYS A 12 2.33 -16.22 -34.24
C LYS A 12 2.66 -17.50 -34.99
N GLY A 13 1.67 -18.40 -35.05
CA GLY A 13 1.90 -19.76 -35.55
C GLY A 13 2.77 -20.56 -34.57
N SER A 14 3.98 -20.94 -34.99
CA SER A 14 4.93 -21.72 -34.17
C SER A 14 6.09 -20.90 -33.64
N GLU A 15 6.15 -19.60 -33.94
CA GLU A 15 7.22 -18.69 -33.54
C GLU A 15 6.78 -17.81 -32.37
N VAL A 16 7.64 -17.67 -31.36
CA VAL A 16 7.45 -16.75 -30.24
C VAL A 16 7.88 -15.37 -30.68
N GLU A 17 6.94 -14.45 -30.83
CA GLU A 17 7.20 -13.06 -31.24
C GLU A 17 7.49 -12.15 -30.04
N SER A 18 6.83 -12.42 -28.91
CA SER A 18 7.02 -11.64 -27.69
C SER A 18 6.99 -12.51 -26.43
N THR A 19 7.76 -12.11 -25.42
CA THR A 19 7.72 -12.72 -24.10
C THR A 19 7.54 -11.65 -23.04
N PHE A 20 6.50 -11.79 -22.23
CA PHE A 20 6.23 -11.02 -21.04
C PHE A 20 6.62 -11.81 -19.80
N LYS A 21 7.38 -11.19 -18.90
CA LYS A 21 7.73 -11.77 -17.60
C LYS A 21 7.41 -10.77 -16.50
N ASN A 22 6.81 -11.28 -15.44
CA ASN A 22 6.64 -10.54 -14.20
C ASN A 22 7.15 -11.40 -13.04
N LYS A 23 8.23 -10.97 -12.40
CA LYS A 23 8.76 -11.62 -11.21
C LYS A 23 8.74 -10.64 -10.05
N GLY A 24 8.33 -11.09 -8.88
CA GLY A 24 8.24 -10.19 -7.75
C GLY A 24 7.97 -10.90 -6.44
N TRP A 25 8.09 -10.14 -5.36
CA TRP A 25 7.73 -10.59 -4.03
C TRP A 25 7.02 -9.48 -3.28
N GLU A 26 6.21 -9.87 -2.31
CA GLU A 26 5.56 -8.95 -1.41
C GLU A 26 5.57 -9.51 0.01
N ALA A 27 5.97 -8.69 0.96
CA ALA A 27 5.93 -9.01 2.37
C ALA A 27 5.24 -7.89 3.14
N HIS A 28 4.47 -8.30 4.13
CA HIS A 28 3.92 -7.40 5.12
C HIS A 28 4.12 -7.98 6.51
N ILE A 29 4.29 -7.13 7.49
CA ILE A 29 4.18 -7.51 8.88
C ILE A 29 3.53 -6.37 9.63
N GLY A 30 2.64 -6.72 10.54
CA GLY A 30 1.94 -5.75 11.35
C GLY A 30 1.50 -6.36 12.66
N GLY A 31 1.06 -5.49 13.53
CA GLY A 31 0.56 -5.86 14.84
C GLY A 31 -0.52 -4.91 15.29
N THR A 32 -1.25 -5.34 16.31
CA THR A 32 -2.13 -4.47 17.07
C THR A 32 -1.55 -4.34 18.47
N HIS A 33 -1.71 -3.17 19.08
CA HIS A 33 -1.40 -3.03 20.49
C HIS A 33 -2.62 -3.37 21.34
N ILE A 34 -2.37 -3.76 22.59
CA ILE A 34 -3.44 -4.04 23.56
C ILE A 34 -4.25 -2.74 23.75
N PRO A 35 -5.59 -2.82 23.85
CA PRO A 35 -6.38 -1.63 24.12
C PRO A 35 -5.94 -0.93 25.41
N VAL A 36 -5.64 0.36 25.32
CA VAL A 36 -5.20 1.16 26.47
C VAL A 36 -6.35 2.07 26.92
N SER A 37 -6.67 2.03 28.21
CA SER A 37 -7.64 2.97 28.80
C SER A 37 -6.96 4.32 29.04
N THR A 38 -7.49 5.37 28.43
CA THR A 38 -7.04 6.76 28.60
C THR A 38 -8.10 7.56 29.35
N ALA A 39 -7.76 8.76 29.84
CA ALA A 39 -8.72 9.67 30.46
C ALA A 39 -9.90 10.05 29.54
N LEU A 40 -9.72 9.91 28.23
CA LEU A 40 -10.72 10.25 27.22
C LEU A 40 -11.50 9.04 26.72
N GLY A 41 -11.09 7.80 27.02
CA GLY A 41 -11.71 6.58 26.50
C GLY A 41 -10.72 5.47 26.13
N GLN A 42 -11.20 4.43 25.46
CA GLN A 42 -10.35 3.29 25.06
C GLN A 42 -9.64 3.58 23.74
N LEU A 43 -8.30 3.49 23.75
CA LEU A 43 -7.44 3.63 22.58
C LEU A 43 -7.04 2.26 22.05
N LYS A 44 -7.23 2.03 20.76
CA LYS A 44 -6.80 0.83 20.05
C LYS A 44 -6.11 1.23 18.76
N GLY A 45 -5.08 0.49 18.40
CA GLY A 45 -4.31 0.83 17.21
C GLY A 45 -3.67 -0.39 16.60
N ALA A 46 -3.31 -0.21 15.34
CA ALA A 46 -2.64 -1.17 14.50
C ALA A 46 -1.51 -0.49 13.77
N TRP A 47 -0.45 -1.22 13.49
CA TRP A 47 0.68 -0.73 12.72
C TRP A 47 1.15 -1.82 11.78
N GLY A 48 1.88 -1.42 10.75
CA GLY A 48 2.60 -2.38 9.93
C GLY A 48 3.53 -1.74 8.94
N ILE A 49 4.43 -2.58 8.44
CA ILE A 49 5.33 -2.28 7.34
C ILE A 49 5.00 -3.21 6.18
N GLN A 50 5.16 -2.68 4.97
CA GLN A 50 5.01 -3.43 3.73
C GLN A 50 6.22 -3.16 2.86
N ALA A 51 6.71 -4.22 2.22
CA ALA A 51 7.76 -4.12 1.22
C ALA A 51 7.42 -5.02 0.04
N SER A 52 7.67 -4.53 -1.17
CA SER A 52 7.47 -5.32 -2.38
C SER A 52 8.50 -4.97 -3.44
N GLU A 53 8.74 -5.93 -4.32
CA GLU A 53 9.53 -5.76 -5.53
C GLU A 53 8.79 -6.40 -6.70
N SER A 54 8.80 -5.73 -7.86
CA SER A 54 8.21 -6.21 -9.11
C SER A 54 9.15 -5.90 -10.26
N ARG A 55 9.47 -6.92 -11.06
CA ARG A 55 10.34 -6.84 -12.23
C ARG A 55 9.52 -7.20 -13.46
N LEU A 56 9.12 -6.17 -14.19
CA LEU A 56 8.43 -6.30 -15.47
C LEU A 56 9.45 -6.33 -16.59
N ARG A 57 9.43 -7.39 -17.40
CA ARG A 57 10.30 -7.54 -18.57
C ARG A 57 9.46 -7.90 -19.79
N MET A 58 9.71 -7.20 -20.88
CA MET A 58 9.17 -7.51 -22.19
C MET A 58 10.33 -7.73 -23.16
N THR A 59 10.28 -8.83 -23.93
CA THR A 59 11.24 -9.13 -24.98
C THR A 59 10.47 -9.33 -26.27
N SER A 60 10.67 -8.44 -27.23
CA SER A 60 10.04 -8.45 -28.56
C SER A 60 10.79 -7.48 -29.48
N ASP A 61 10.59 -7.58 -30.78
CA ASP A 61 11.19 -6.64 -31.75
C ASP A 61 10.67 -5.19 -31.60
N HIS A 62 9.45 -5.03 -31.07
CA HIS A 62 8.84 -3.74 -30.78
C HIS A 62 8.20 -3.73 -29.37
N PRO A 63 8.99 -3.58 -28.29
CA PRO A 63 8.47 -3.66 -26.93
C PRO A 63 7.47 -2.54 -26.63
N LEU A 64 6.26 -2.93 -26.24
CA LEU A 64 5.16 -2.01 -25.87
C LEU A 64 5.38 -1.34 -24.51
N LEU A 65 6.15 -1.98 -23.63
CA LEU A 65 6.46 -1.49 -22.29
C LEU A 65 7.97 -1.51 -22.05
N PRO A 66 8.52 -0.47 -21.40
CA PRO A 66 9.89 -0.52 -20.95
C PRO A 66 10.07 -1.55 -19.84
N ASN A 67 11.25 -2.14 -19.79
CA ASN A 67 11.65 -2.97 -18.66
C ASN A 67 11.71 -2.11 -17.39
N SER A 68 11.01 -2.54 -16.35
CA SER A 68 10.87 -1.77 -15.11
C SER A 68 11.22 -2.64 -13.89
N ASN A 69 11.91 -2.09 -12.90
CA ASN A 69 12.10 -2.69 -11.59
C ASN A 69 11.55 -1.81 -10.47
N THR A 70 10.32 -2.10 -10.04
CA THR A 70 9.61 -1.39 -8.98
C THR A 70 9.97 -1.95 -7.62
N ASN A 71 10.48 -1.12 -6.71
CA ASN A 71 10.57 -1.46 -5.29
C ASN A 71 9.70 -0.48 -4.50
N THR A 72 8.84 -1.00 -3.64
CA THR A 72 7.98 -0.18 -2.79
C THR A 72 8.21 -0.54 -1.34
N LYS A 73 8.32 0.49 -0.50
CA LYS A 73 8.35 0.35 0.96
C LYS A 73 7.32 1.27 1.55
N ALA A 74 6.55 0.75 2.48
CA ALA A 74 5.51 1.50 3.15
C ALA A 74 5.46 1.20 4.64
N PHE A 75 4.98 2.18 5.39
CA PHE A 75 4.65 2.09 6.80
C PHE A 75 3.26 2.66 7.02
N PHE A 76 2.46 1.98 7.83
CA PHE A 76 1.15 2.46 8.21
C PHE A 76 0.95 2.38 9.72
N VAL A 77 0.20 3.35 10.24
CA VAL A 77 -0.28 3.39 11.62
C VAL A 77 -1.75 3.77 11.59
N PHE A 78 -2.53 3.05 12.37
CA PHE A 78 -3.94 3.28 12.60
C PHE A 78 -4.16 3.44 14.10
N GLU A 79 -4.91 4.47 14.47
CA GLU A 79 -5.34 4.72 15.85
C GLU A 79 -6.84 5.01 15.88
N GLU A 80 -7.56 4.36 16.79
CA GLU A 80 -8.96 4.60 17.09
C GLU A 80 -9.12 4.91 18.59
N LEU A 81 -9.72 6.06 18.88
CA LEU A 81 -10.12 6.48 20.21
C LEU A 81 -11.65 6.44 20.34
N ALA A 82 -12.13 5.62 21.26
CA ALA A 82 -13.55 5.53 21.61
C ALA A 82 -13.84 6.38 22.86
N PHE A 83 -14.36 7.60 22.65
CA PHE A 83 -14.64 8.55 23.73
C PHE A 83 -15.81 8.12 24.63
N ALA A 84 -16.83 7.57 23.99
CA ALA A 84 -18.02 7.01 24.61
C ALA A 84 -18.46 5.84 23.73
N PRO A 85 -19.34 4.93 24.19
CA PRO A 85 -19.81 3.81 23.39
C PRO A 85 -20.36 4.20 22.00
N LYS A 86 -20.79 5.46 21.85
CA LYS A 86 -21.38 6.01 20.62
C LYS A 86 -20.48 6.97 19.83
N ILE A 87 -19.35 7.43 20.39
CA ILE A 87 -18.48 8.42 19.75
C ILE A 87 -17.09 7.83 19.58
N LYS A 88 -16.67 7.67 18.32
CA LYS A 88 -15.36 7.16 17.94
C LYS A 88 -14.67 8.13 16.97
N GLN A 89 -13.37 8.26 17.13
CA GLN A 89 -12.52 8.97 16.18
C GLN A 89 -11.35 8.07 15.80
N SER A 90 -11.06 7.97 14.51
CA SER A 90 -9.91 7.22 14.03
C SER A 90 -9.10 8.01 13.01
N ILE A 91 -7.81 7.69 12.99
CA ILE A 91 -6.80 8.27 12.12
C ILE A 91 -5.97 7.12 11.55
N LEU A 92 -5.79 7.13 10.24
CA LEU A 92 -4.84 6.29 9.52
C LEU A 92 -3.79 7.21 8.89
N VAL A 93 -2.53 6.91 9.15
CA VAL A 93 -1.39 7.47 8.44
C VAL A 93 -0.75 6.36 7.63
N HIS A 94 -0.57 6.59 6.34
CA HIS A 94 0.13 5.69 5.44
C HIS A 94 1.23 6.47 4.73
N VAL A 95 2.47 6.02 4.87
CA VAL A 95 3.63 6.63 4.24
C VAL A 95 4.26 5.58 3.33
N SER A 96 4.48 5.92 2.07
CA SER A 96 5.09 5.01 1.10
C SER A 96 6.13 5.71 0.22
N LYS A 97 7.13 4.93 -0.20
CA LYS A 97 8.14 5.35 -1.17
C LYS A 97 8.35 4.25 -2.20
N MET A 98 8.38 4.65 -3.47
CA MET A 98 8.59 3.77 -4.62
C MET A 98 9.87 4.17 -5.36
N SER A 99 10.71 3.18 -5.72
CA SER A 99 12.09 3.40 -6.19
C SER A 99 12.24 3.72 -7.68
N GLU A 100 11.26 3.38 -8.52
CA GLU A 100 11.32 3.64 -9.97
C GLU A 100 11.09 5.08 -10.33
N PHE A 101 10.52 5.83 -9.41
CA PHE A 101 10.36 7.24 -9.65
C PHE A 101 11.69 7.96 -9.42
N PRO A 102 11.96 9.01 -10.19
CA PRO A 102 13.24 9.71 -10.11
C PRO A 102 13.53 10.20 -8.67
N PRO A 103 14.80 10.49 -8.30
CA PRO A 103 15.17 10.83 -6.92
C PRO A 103 14.47 12.07 -6.35
N TRP A 104 14.01 12.97 -7.24
CA TRP A 104 13.18 14.12 -6.91
C TRP A 104 11.69 13.78 -6.74
N LEU A 105 11.30 12.52 -6.97
CA LEU A 105 9.98 12.04 -6.67
C LEU A 105 9.87 11.58 -5.22
N GLU A 106 8.76 12.08 -4.72
CA GLU A 106 8.45 12.44 -3.38
C GLU A 106 8.02 11.22 -2.54
N MET A 107 8.14 11.32 -1.22
CA MET A 107 7.43 10.40 -0.32
C MET A 107 5.93 10.71 -0.44
N GLU A 108 5.11 9.67 -0.60
CA GLU A 108 3.67 9.84 -0.57
C GLU A 108 3.18 9.60 0.86
N VAL A 109 2.64 10.65 1.47
CA VAL A 109 1.98 10.60 2.77
C VAL A 109 0.48 10.73 2.55
N SER A 110 -0.26 9.69 2.91
CA SER A 110 -1.72 9.70 2.91
C SER A 110 -2.26 9.68 4.33
N LEU A 111 -3.17 10.60 4.61
CA LEU A 111 -3.87 10.73 5.87
C LEU A 111 -5.36 10.52 5.65
N MET A 112 -5.93 9.55 6.36
CA MET A 112 -7.38 9.39 6.46
C MET A 112 -7.81 9.66 7.89
N LYS A 113 -8.83 10.51 8.06
CA LYS A 113 -9.50 10.73 9.33
C LYS A 113 -10.96 10.33 9.21
N VAL A 114 -11.44 9.52 10.15
CA VAL A 114 -12.84 9.14 10.26
C VAL A 114 -13.38 9.55 11.62
N VAL A 115 -14.53 10.20 11.63
CA VAL A 115 -15.27 10.52 12.86
C VAL A 115 -16.64 9.87 12.78
N GLN A 116 -16.96 9.04 13.77
CA GLN A 116 -18.24 8.38 13.93
C GLN A 116 -18.92 8.89 15.20
N LYS A 117 -20.09 9.54 15.06
CA LYS A 117 -20.85 10.09 16.20
C LYS A 117 -22.01 9.19 16.66
N ASN A 118 -22.38 8.20 15.83
CA ASN A 118 -23.48 7.24 16.04
C ASN A 118 -23.41 6.13 14.96
N SER A 119 -24.27 5.11 15.01
CA SER A 119 -24.25 3.96 14.08
C SER A 119 -24.45 4.31 12.59
N SER A 120 -24.94 5.51 12.29
CA SER A 120 -25.38 5.89 10.94
C SER A 120 -24.69 7.13 10.36
N HIS A 121 -23.84 7.84 11.13
CA HIS A 121 -23.17 9.06 10.65
C HIS A 121 -21.65 8.93 10.73
N PHE A 122 -21.03 9.06 9.56
CA PHE A 122 -19.59 9.03 9.35
C PHE A 122 -19.15 10.30 8.65
N LEU A 123 -18.06 10.89 9.12
CA LEU A 123 -17.34 11.92 8.39
C LEU A 123 -15.95 11.40 8.05
N VAL A 124 -15.67 11.25 6.77
CA VAL A 124 -14.37 10.78 6.25
C VAL A 124 -13.68 11.95 5.57
N ARG A 125 -12.40 12.15 5.88
CA ARG A 125 -11.53 13.11 5.19
C ARG A 125 -10.26 12.41 4.74
N TRP A 126 -9.89 12.62 3.50
CA TRP A 126 -8.65 12.16 2.90
C TRP A 126 -7.78 13.35 2.52
N ALA A 127 -6.48 13.22 2.75
CA ALA A 127 -5.47 14.13 2.23
C ALA A 127 -4.26 13.30 1.80
N THR A 128 -3.73 13.58 0.61
CA THR A 128 -2.46 13.01 0.16
C THR A 128 -1.52 14.17 -0.12
N VAL A 129 -0.35 14.12 0.49
CA VAL A 129 0.73 15.07 0.27
C VAL A 129 1.88 14.30 -0.36
N LYS A 130 2.38 14.83 -1.47
CA LYS A 130 3.65 14.41 -2.04
C LYS A 130 4.70 15.39 -1.50
N THR A 131 5.78 14.88 -0.90
CA THR A 131 6.89 15.64 -0.30
C THR A 131 8.26 15.28 -0.84
#